data_AF-A0A939JMX5-F1
#
_entry.id   AF-A0A939JMX5-F1
#
_cell.length_a   1.000
_cell.length_b   1.000
_cell.length_c   1.000
_cell.angle_alpha   90.00
_cell.angle_beta   90.00
_cell.angle_gamma   90.00
#
_symmetry.space_group_name_H-M   'P 1'
#
loop_
_entity.id
_entity.type
_entity.pdbx_description
1 polymer ?
#
loop_
_entity_poly.entity_id
_entity_poly.type
_entity_poly.pdbx_seq_one_letter_code
_entity_poly.pdbx_strand_id
1 'polypeptide(L)'
;NPWVTGGESAELALALWVMGESDRGLEVLQSIQHLRDPETGLYWTGYVFDDEAIWPVELTAWTAGSLLLAVAALGGHEATCAVFSGDRLPKGLDPDCCTRV
;
A
#
# COMPACT_ATOMS: atom_id res chain seq x y z
N ASN A 1 -16.26 -9.73 9.38
CA ASN A 1 -16.47 -8.70 8.35
C ASN A 1 -16.02 -9.33 7.04
N PRO A 2 -16.90 -9.59 6.06
CA PRO A 2 -16.58 -10.37 4.86
C PRO A 2 -15.90 -9.54 3.75
N TRP A 3 -15.67 -8.26 3.99
CA TRP A 3 -15.08 -7.33 3.03
C TRP A 3 -13.63 -7.02 3.38
N VAL A 4 -12.77 -7.00 2.36
CA VAL A 4 -11.37 -6.60 2.44
C VAL A 4 -11.07 -5.55 1.39
N THR A 5 -10.11 -4.66 1.67
CA THR A 5 -9.60 -3.70 0.68
C THR A 5 -8.15 -3.96 0.33
N GLY A 6 -7.78 -3.71 -0.93
CA GLY A 6 -6.39 -3.81 -1.37
C GLY A 6 -5.50 -2.76 -0.69
N GLY A 7 -6.02 -1.53 -0.55
CA GLY A 7 -5.32 -0.41 0.09
C GLY A 7 -5.02 -0.65 1.57
N GLU A 8 -6.02 -1.00 2.39
CA GLU A 8 -5.79 -1.27 3.83
C GLU A 8 -4.89 -2.49 4.03
N SER A 9 -4.99 -3.51 3.16
CA SER A 9 -4.11 -4.68 3.21
C SER A 9 -2.65 -4.30 2.93
N ALA A 10 -2.41 -3.41 1.96
CA ALA A 10 -1.07 -2.91 1.69
C ALA A 10 -0.53 -2.02 2.83
N GLU A 11 -1.39 -1.18 3.43
CA GLU A 11 -1.04 -0.39 4.61
C GLU A 11 -0.69 -1.28 5.81
N LEU A 12 -1.43 -2.37 6.01
CA LEU A 12 -1.10 -3.40 7.01
C LEU A 12 0.26 -4.03 6.73
N ALA A 13 0.56 -4.40 5.48
CA ALA A 13 1.86 -4.96 5.12
C ALA A 13 3.01 -3.99 5.42
N LEU A 14 2.81 -2.69 5.15
CA LEU A 14 3.77 -1.64 5.49
C LEU A 14 3.94 -1.50 7.02
N ALA A 15 2.85 -1.57 7.78
CA ALA A 15 2.91 -1.55 9.25
C ALA A 15 3.66 -2.77 9.81
N LEU A 16 3.40 -3.97 9.28
CA LEU A 16 4.11 -5.20 9.66
C LEU A 16 5.61 -5.10 9.36
N TRP A 17 5.99 -4.51 8.22
CA TRP A 17 7.40 -4.23 7.91
C TRP A 17 8.04 -3.32 8.97
N VAL A 18 7.38 -2.23 9.39
CA VAL A 18 7.89 -1.34 10.46
C VAL A 18 8.08 -2.11 11.78
N MET A 19 7.18 -3.05 12.09
CA MET A 19 7.26 -3.88 13.30
C MET A 19 8.31 -4.99 13.23
N GLY A 20 9.04 -5.12 12.12
CA GLY A 20 10.02 -6.19 11.89
C GLY A 20 9.40 -7.53 11.46
N GLU A 21 8.13 -7.53 11.07
CA GLU A 21 7.38 -8.72 10.64
C GLU A 21 7.23 -8.79 9.11
N SER A 22 8.32 -8.54 8.39
CA SER A 22 8.33 -8.45 6.92
C SER A 22 7.77 -9.69 6.21
N ASP A 23 8.01 -10.90 6.74
CA ASP A 23 7.49 -12.14 6.18
C ASP A 23 5.94 -12.16 6.20
N ARG A 24 5.33 -11.72 7.30
CA ARG A 24 3.87 -11.58 7.40
C ARG A 24 3.35 -10.47 6.48
N GLY A 25 4.11 -9.38 6.33
CA GLY A 25 3.78 -8.33 5.36
C GLY A 25 3.75 -8.87 3.93
N LEU A 26 4.71 -9.72 3.56
CA LEU A 26 4.75 -10.38 2.25
C LEU A 26 3.56 -11.32 2.05
N GLU A 27 3.20 -12.13 3.05
CA GLU A 27 2.02 -13.00 3.01
C GLU A 27 0.73 -12.21 2.75
N VAL A 28 0.56 -11.06 3.39
CA VAL A 28 -0.60 -10.17 3.15
C VAL A 28 -0.63 -9.69 1.70
N LEU A 29 0.48 -9.20 1.15
CA LEU A 29 0.54 -8.74 -0.25
C LEU A 29 0.30 -9.87 -1.26
N GLN A 30 0.74 -11.09 -0.93
CA GLN A 30 0.44 -12.28 -1.74
C GLN A 30 -1.04 -12.65 -1.67
N SER A 31 -1.67 -12.51 -0.50
CA SER A 31 -3.09 -12.86 -0.32
C SER A 31 -4.02 -12.01 -1.19
N ILE A 32 -3.67 -10.74 -1.43
CA ILE A 32 -4.48 -9.80 -2.22
C ILE A 32 -4.23 -9.88 -3.74
N GLN A 33 -3.42 -10.83 -4.24
CA GLN A 33 -3.20 -10.97 -5.69
C GLN A 33 -4.48 -11.24 -6.47
N HIS A 34 -5.51 -11.80 -5.84
CA HIS A 34 -6.83 -11.99 -6.45
C HIS A 34 -7.53 -10.67 -6.81
N LEU A 35 -7.10 -9.53 -6.22
CA LEU A 35 -7.60 -8.19 -6.56
C LEU A 35 -6.91 -7.60 -7.80
N ARG A 36 -5.84 -8.21 -8.31
CA ARG A 36 -5.07 -7.66 -9.42
C ARG A 36 -5.81 -7.84 -10.73
N ASP A 37 -6.17 -6.73 -11.36
CA ASP A 37 -6.77 -6.70 -12.68
C ASP A 37 -5.75 -7.20 -13.74
N PRO A 38 -6.06 -8.26 -14.51
CA PRO A 38 -5.11 -8.85 -15.44
C PRO A 38 -4.83 -7.96 -16.66
N GLU A 39 -5.74 -7.06 -17.02
CA GLU A 39 -5.60 -6.20 -18.20
C GLU A 39 -4.71 -4.98 -17.93
N THR A 40 -4.96 -4.27 -16.83
CA THR A 40 -4.25 -3.04 -16.47
C THR A 40 -3.11 -3.27 -15.49
N GLY A 41 -3.14 -4.36 -14.72
CA GLY A 41 -2.22 -4.63 -13.63
C GLY A 41 -2.47 -3.81 -12.36
N LEU A 42 -3.51 -2.97 -12.34
CA LEU A 42 -3.99 -2.26 -11.16
C LEU A 42 -4.70 -3.22 -10.21
N TYR A 43 -5.03 -2.75 -9.01
CA TYR A 43 -5.74 -3.53 -8.00
C TYR A 43 -7.11 -2.93 -7.77
N TRP A 44 -8.13 -3.79 -7.78
CA TRP A 44 -9.48 -3.43 -7.35
C TRP A 44 -9.47 -2.99 -5.90
N THR A 45 -10.30 -2.00 -5.58
CA THR A 45 -10.32 -1.38 -4.25
C THR A 45 -10.70 -2.39 -3.17
N GLY A 46 -11.63 -3.31 -3.43
CA GLY A 46 -11.99 -4.33 -2.47
C GLY A 46 -12.73 -5.54 -3.04
N TYR A 47 -12.90 -6.53 -2.19
CA TYR A 47 -13.59 -7.79 -2.48
C TYR A 47 -14.46 -8.21 -1.29
N VAL A 48 -15.68 -8.64 -1.60
CA VAL A 48 -16.64 -9.18 -0.64
C VAL A 48 -16.62 -10.70 -0.81
N PHE A 49 -16.08 -11.41 0.18
CA PHE A 49 -15.94 -12.87 0.13
C PHE A 49 -17.29 -13.59 0.13
N ASP A 50 -18.26 -13.13 0.92
CA ASP A 50 -19.58 -13.76 1.02
C ASP A 50 -20.34 -13.74 -0.33
N ASP A 51 -20.12 -12.70 -1.13
CA ASP A 51 -20.77 -12.49 -2.43
C ASP A 51 -19.87 -12.87 -3.61
N GLU A 52 -18.64 -13.33 -3.34
CA GLU A 52 -17.58 -13.58 -4.32
C GLU A 52 -17.37 -12.44 -5.33
N ALA A 53 -17.53 -11.19 -4.90
CA ALA A 53 -17.66 -10.03 -5.79
C ALA A 53 -16.62 -8.93 -5.52
N ILE A 54 -16.16 -8.30 -6.61
CA ILE A 54 -15.42 -7.03 -6.53
C ILE A 54 -16.38 -5.92 -6.14
N TRP A 55 -16.08 -5.24 -5.03
CA TRP A 55 -16.84 -4.08 -4.60
C TRP A 55 -16.00 -3.17 -3.68
N PRO A 56 -15.95 -1.85 -3.95
CA PRO A 56 -16.50 -1.17 -5.13
C PRO A 56 -15.74 -1.55 -6.41
N VAL A 57 -16.39 -1.43 -7.58
CA VAL A 57 -15.78 -1.65 -8.90
C VAL A 57 -14.97 -0.42 -9.30
N GLU A 58 -13.91 -0.16 -8.54
CA GLU A 58 -13.07 1.03 -8.68
C GLU A 58 -11.60 0.64 -8.56
N LEU A 59 -10.78 1.22 -9.45
CA LEU A 59 -9.32 1.13 -9.44
C LEU A 59 -8.78 2.45 -8.90
N THR A 60 -8.63 2.55 -7.58
CA THR A 60 -8.28 3.82 -6.93
C THR A 60 -6.78 4.07 -6.91
N ALA A 61 -6.39 5.34 -7.10
CA ALA A 61 -4.99 5.76 -6.96
C ALA A 61 -4.46 5.54 -5.54
N TRP A 62 -5.33 5.59 -4.52
CA TRP A 62 -4.98 5.24 -3.15
C TRP A 62 -4.55 3.77 -3.04
N THR A 63 -5.35 2.82 -3.55
CA THR A 63 -4.98 1.38 -3.53
C THR A 63 -3.65 1.15 -4.24
N ALA A 64 -3.46 1.74 -5.42
CA ALA A 64 -2.19 1.65 -6.15
C ALA A 64 -1.02 2.26 -5.35
N GLY A 65 -1.22 3.44 -4.77
CA GLY A 65 -0.21 4.12 -3.96
C GLY A 65 0.21 3.32 -2.73
N SER A 66 -0.75 2.84 -1.94
CA SER A 66 -0.48 2.02 -0.76
C SER A 66 0.29 0.74 -1.12
N LEU A 67 -0.10 0.06 -2.21
CA LEU A 67 0.63 -1.12 -2.70
C LEU A 67 2.08 -0.78 -3.09
N LEU A 68 2.29 0.27 -3.87
CA LEU A 68 3.63 0.68 -4.31
C LEU A 68 4.53 1.02 -3.12
N LEU A 69 3.99 1.71 -2.10
CA LEU A 69 4.73 2.04 -0.88
C LEU A 69 5.11 0.80 -0.08
N ALA A 70 4.17 -0.14 0.12
CA ALA A 70 4.43 -1.39 0.83
C ALA A 70 5.49 -2.25 0.11
N VAL A 71 5.38 -2.41 -1.21
CA VAL A 71 6.36 -3.15 -2.02
C VAL A 71 7.73 -2.47 -1.98
N ALA A 72 7.79 -1.14 -2.09
CA ALA A 72 9.05 -0.41 -2.02
C ALA A 72 9.73 -0.57 -0.65
N ALA A 73 8.98 -0.52 0.45
CA ALA A 73 9.52 -0.72 1.80
C ALA A 73 10.05 -2.15 2.00
N LEU A 74 9.25 -3.17 1.66
CA LEU A 74 9.66 -4.58 1.74
C LEU A 74 10.83 -4.90 0.81
N GLY A 75 10.93 -4.21 -0.34
CA GLY A 75 12.04 -4.30 -1.27
C GLY A 75 13.28 -3.51 -0.87
N GLY A 76 13.27 -2.80 0.27
CA GLY A 76 14.42 -2.06 0.77
C GLY A 76 14.71 -0.75 0.04
N HIS A 77 13.71 -0.14 -0.61
CA HIS A 77 13.87 1.15 -1.28
C HIS A 77 14.25 2.24 -0.26
N GLU A 78 15.48 2.75 -0.37
CA GLU A 78 16.12 3.57 0.68
C GLU A 78 15.25 4.75 1.14
N ALA A 79 14.73 5.54 0.20
CA ALA A 79 13.95 6.73 0.53
C ALA A 79 12.61 6.37 1.20
N THR A 80 11.95 5.30 0.75
CA THR A 80 10.69 4.83 1.35
C THR A 80 10.96 4.33 2.76
N CYS A 81 11.98 3.48 2.93
CA CYS A 81 12.36 2.97 4.25
C CYS A 81 12.74 4.11 5.21
N ALA A 82 13.46 5.14 4.74
CA ALA A 82 13.84 6.27 5.58
C ALA A 82 12.63 7.06 6.11
N VAL A 83 11.60 7.25 5.28
CA VAL A 83 10.38 7.96 5.68
C VAL A 83 9.50 7.11 6.60
N PHE A 84 9.26 5.85 6.23
CA PHE A 84 8.28 5.00 6.91
C PHE A 84 8.82 4.23 8.13
N SER A 85 10.14 4.11 8.30
CA SER A 85 10.74 3.56 9.53
C SER A 85 10.52 4.43 10.76
N GLY A 86 10.17 5.71 10.58
CA GLY A 86 9.98 6.66 11.68
C GLY A 86 11.27 7.25 12.25
N ASP A 87 12.44 6.70 11.93
CA ASP A 87 13.74 7.17 12.43
C ASP A 87 14.14 8.55 11.89
N ARG A 88 13.68 8.87 10.67
CA ARG A 88 14.03 10.10 9.94
C ARG A 88 12.79 10.77 9.35
N LEU A 89 11.76 10.95 10.16
CA LEU A 89 10.55 11.67 9.72
C LEU A 89 10.92 13.06 9.18
N PRO A 90 10.56 13.38 7.92
CA PRO A 90 10.83 14.69 7.37
C PRO A 90 10.05 15.75 8.15
N LYS A 91 10.63 16.95 8.30
CA LYS A 91 9.99 18.09 9.00
C LYS A 91 8.82 18.71 8.21
N GLY A 92 8.40 18.09 7.11
CA GLY A 92 7.51 18.67 6.10
C GLY A 92 8.25 19.55 5.09
N LEU A 93 7.51 20.01 4.08
CA LEU A 93 7.98 21.06 3.17
C LEU A 93 7.74 22.42 3.86
N ASP A 94 8.73 23.30 3.79
CA ASP A 94 8.55 24.69 4.23
C ASP A 94 7.56 25.36 3.26
N PRO A 95 6.46 25.96 3.74
CA PRO A 95 5.46 26.60 2.87
C PRO A 95 6.02 27.72 2.00
N ASP A 96 7.15 28.32 2.39
CA ASP A 96 7.85 29.36 1.64
C ASP A 96 9.02 28.81 0.79
N CYS A 97 9.25 27.49 0.81
CA CYS A 97 10.23 26.87 -0.07
C CYS A 97 9.76 26.85 -1.53
N CYS A 98 10.72 26.81 -2.45
CA CYS A 98 10.46 26.64 -3.87
C CYS A 98 9.57 27.75 -4.47
N THR A 99 9.89 29.01 -4.16
CA THR A 99 9.39 30.15 -4.95
C THR A 99 9.61 29.84 -6.43
N ARG A 100 8.50 29.77 -7.19
CA ARG A 100 8.52 29.52 -8.63
C ARG A 100 9.51 30.50 -9.28
N VAL A 101 10.60 29.95 -9.83
CA VAL A 101 11.53 30.67 -10.71
C VAL A 101 10.87 30.81 -12.08
#